data_AF-A0A8X8YQ56-F1
#
_entry.id   AF-A0A8X8YQ56-F1
#
_cell.length_a   1.000
_cell.length_b   1.000
_cell.length_c   1.000
_cell.angle_alpha   90.00
_cell.angle_beta   90.00
_cell.angle_gamma   90.00
#
_symmetry.space_group_name_H-M   'P 1'
#
loop_
_entity.id
_entity.type
_entity.pdbx_description
1 polymer ?
#
loop_
_entity_poly.entity_id
_entity_poly.type
_entity_poly.pdbx_seq_one_letter_code
_entity_poly.pdbx_strand_id
1 'polypeptide(L)'
;MAEGRKEVLGEGNVLSISEKRLMIEKFYGSHVPSQIDVHPPDVVKTKGSGRRLSRLEKEMREMSRPGRKCGKCGEVGRTGKMVL
;
A
#
# COMPACT_ATOMS: atom_id res chain seq x y z
N MET A 1 1.14 34.60 -24.79
CA MET A 1 1.14 33.36 -25.59
C MET A 1 2.28 32.50 -25.05
N ALA A 2 1.99 31.37 -24.41
CA ALA A 2 3.00 30.55 -23.73
C ALA A 2 3.56 29.49 -24.68
N GLU A 3 4.87 29.56 -24.94
CA GLU A 3 5.58 28.70 -25.89
C GLU A 3 5.94 27.36 -25.24
N GLY A 4 5.47 26.26 -25.83
CA GLY A 4 5.64 24.91 -25.30
C GLY A 4 7.05 24.36 -25.49
N ARG A 5 7.63 23.79 -24.42
CA ARG A 5 8.92 23.08 -24.42
C ARG A 5 8.91 21.89 -25.37
N LYS A 6 9.88 21.82 -26.27
CA LYS A 6 10.16 20.66 -27.14
C LYS A 6 11.32 19.87 -26.56
N GLU A 7 11.12 18.59 -26.24
CA GLU A 7 12.20 17.66 -25.89
C GLU A 7 12.62 16.88 -27.14
N VAL A 8 13.93 16.90 -27.42
CA VAL A 8 14.55 16.36 -28.63
C VAL A 8 15.23 15.02 -28.36
N LEU A 9 14.90 13.99 -29.14
CA LEU A 9 15.62 12.72 -29.23
C LEU A 9 15.60 12.27 -30.69
N GLY A 10 16.79 12.19 -31.31
CA GLY A 10 17.15 11.33 -32.45
C GLY A 10 16.40 11.53 -33.78
N GLU A 11 17.12 12.09 -34.75
CA GLU A 11 16.95 12.04 -36.21
C GLU A 11 15.54 11.73 -36.81
N GLY A 12 14.92 12.78 -37.37
CA GLY A 12 14.35 12.63 -38.72
C GLY A 12 12.83 12.58 -38.91
N ASN A 13 11.98 12.76 -37.89
CA ASN A 13 10.59 13.19 -38.10
C ASN A 13 9.97 13.76 -36.82
N VAL A 14 9.54 15.03 -36.86
CA VAL A 14 8.87 15.66 -35.72
C VAL A 14 7.40 15.24 -35.73
N LEU A 15 7.13 14.00 -35.28
CA LEU A 15 5.75 13.58 -35.05
C LEU A 15 5.15 14.42 -33.92
N SER A 16 3.95 14.92 -34.17
CA SER A 16 3.13 15.55 -33.15
C SER A 16 2.86 14.58 -32.00
N ILE A 17 2.55 15.14 -30.82
CA ILE A 17 2.21 14.34 -29.63
C ILE A 17 1.05 13.38 -29.93
N SER A 18 0.08 13.83 -30.74
CA SER A 18 -1.07 13.04 -31.16
C SER A 18 -0.67 11.84 -32.03
N GLU A 19 0.22 12.04 -33.01
CA GLU A 19 0.70 10.96 -33.88
C GLU A 19 1.50 9.91 -33.09
N LYS A 20 2.31 10.35 -32.12
CA LYS A 20 3.04 9.45 -31.22
C LYS A 20 2.07 8.60 -30.38
N ARG A 21 1.01 9.21 -29.85
CA ARG A 21 -0.03 8.49 -29.09
C ARG A 21 -0.71 7.43 -29.96
N LEU A 22 -1.14 7.78 -31.17
CA LEU A 22 -1.78 6.84 -32.09
C LEU A 22 -0.86 5.67 -32.46
N MET A 23 0.43 5.92 -32.67
CA MET A 23 1.40 4.86 -32.94
C MET A 23 1.53 3.90 -31.76
N ILE A 24 1.58 4.42 -30.53
CA ILE A 24 1.66 3.62 -29.30
C ILE A 24 0.37 2.78 -29.14
N GLU A 25 -0.81 3.40 -29.26
CA GLU A 25 -2.09 2.69 -29.14
C GLU A 25 -2.24 1.57 -30.18
N LYS A 26 -1.82 1.84 -31.42
CA LYS A 26 -1.81 0.84 -32.50
C LYS A 26 -0.85 -0.31 -32.22
N PHE A 27 0.31 -0.04 -31.65
CA PHE A 27 1.30 -1.06 -31.30
C PHE A 27 0.84 -1.96 -30.15
N TYR A 28 0.27 -1.37 -29.10
CA TYR A 28 -0.20 -2.11 -27.93
C TYR A 28 -1.62 -2.69 -28.10
N GLY A 29 -2.33 -2.32 -29.17
CA GLY A 29 -3.69 -2.82 -29.46
C GLY A 29 -4.75 -2.33 -28.49
N SER A 30 -4.47 -1.24 -27.76
CA SER A 30 -5.34 -0.69 -26.73
C SER A 30 -5.25 0.82 -26.71
N HIS A 31 -6.40 1.49 -26.56
CA HIS A 31 -6.44 2.95 -26.40
C HIS A 31 -6.05 3.37 -24.98
N VAL A 32 -5.37 4.51 -24.88
CA VAL A 32 -5.07 5.12 -23.59
C VAL A 32 -6.37 5.67 -23.00
N PRO A 33 -6.69 5.38 -21.73
CA PRO A 33 -7.90 5.90 -21.11
C PRO A 33 -7.84 7.43 -21.02
N SER A 34 -8.95 8.09 -21.37
CA SER A 34 -9.05 9.55 -21.30
C SER A 34 -9.05 10.07 -19.86
N GLN A 35 -9.41 9.21 -18.90
CA GLN A 35 -9.44 9.52 -17.47
C GLN A 35 -8.89 8.34 -16.70
N ILE A 36 -8.01 8.63 -15.73
CA ILE A 36 -7.45 7.65 -14.79
C ILE A 36 -7.88 8.12 -13.40
N ASP A 37 -8.60 7.27 -12.69
CA ASP A 37 -8.89 7.50 -11.27
C ASP A 37 -7.75 6.91 -10.43
N VAL A 38 -7.12 7.75 -9.62
CA VAL A 38 -5.99 7.35 -8.77
C VAL A 38 -6.49 7.35 -7.32
N HIS A 39 -6.73 6.17 -6.78
CA HIS A 39 -7.05 6.04 -5.37
C HIS A 39 -5.80 6.26 -4.50
N PRO A 40 -5.97 6.89 -3.31
CA PRO A 40 -4.88 6.95 -2.34
C PRO A 40 -4.48 5.54 -1.89
N PRO A 41 -3.22 5.34 -1.48
CA PRO A 41 -2.78 4.04 -0.98
C PRO A 41 -3.55 3.65 0.28
N ASP A 42 -3.78 2.35 0.45
CA ASP A 42 -4.45 1.81 1.64
C ASP A 42 -3.64 2.14 2.91
N VAL A 43 -4.33 2.67 3.91
CA VAL A 43 -3.73 2.92 5.22
C VAL A 43 -3.62 1.59 5.97
N VAL A 44 -2.45 0.95 5.86
CA VAL A 44 -2.16 -0.31 6.54
C VAL A 44 -1.37 -0.09 7.83
N LYS A 45 -1.75 -0.79 8.90
CA LYS A 45 -0.98 -0.80 10.16
C LYS A 45 0.10 -1.88 10.07
N THR A 46 1.34 -1.47 9.79
CA THR A 46 2.52 -2.35 9.75
C THR A 46 3.17 -2.48 11.13
N LYS A 47 4.09 -3.45 11.29
CA LYS A 47 4.91 -3.57 12.50
C LYS A 47 5.69 -2.27 12.73
N GLY A 48 5.49 -1.64 13.88
CA GLY A 48 6.10 -0.34 14.21
C GLY A 48 5.25 0.87 13.83
N SER A 49 4.09 0.68 13.18
CA SER A 49 3.10 1.75 13.04
C SER A 49 2.41 2.02 14.39
N GLY A 50 2.27 3.30 14.74
CA GLY A 50 1.64 3.75 15.98
C GLY A 50 2.61 4.16 17.08
N ARG A 51 2.07 4.77 18.14
CA ARG A 51 2.85 5.24 19.29
C ARG A 51 3.42 4.05 20.07
N ARG A 52 4.64 4.20 20.58
CA ARG A 52 5.24 3.26 21.53
C ARG A 52 4.42 3.22 22.82
N LEU A 53 3.92 2.04 23.18
CA LEU A 53 3.25 1.84 24.47
C LEU A 53 4.26 1.95 25.63
N SER A 54 3.88 2.68 26.66
CA SER A 54 4.59 2.70 27.95
C SER A 54 4.53 1.33 28.63
N ARG A 55 5.36 1.13 29.67
CA ARG A 55 5.37 -0.12 30.44
C ARG A 55 4.00 -0.40 31.07
N LEU A 56 3.38 0.61 31.68
CA LEU A 56 2.07 0.50 32.31
C LEU A 56 0.99 0.12 31.27
N GLU A 57 0.98 0.76 30.10
CA GLU A 57 0.01 0.45 29.04
C GLU A 57 0.15 -1.01 28.54
N LYS A 58 1.37 -1.55 28.48
CA LYS A 58 1.59 -2.96 28.13
C LYS A 58 1.05 -3.89 29.20
N GLU A 59 1.34 -3.62 30.47
CA GLU A 59 0.88 -4.44 31.60
C GLU A 59 -0.65 -4.45 31.69
N MET A 60 -1.31 -3.30 31.55
CA MET A 60 -2.78 -3.21 31.52
C MET A 60 -3.39 -3.98 30.34
N ARG A 61 -2.77 -3.90 29.17
CA ARG A 61 -3.23 -4.63 27.98
C ARG A 61 -3.08 -6.14 28.12
N GLU A 62 -2.02 -6.61 28.78
CA GLU A 62 -1.85 -8.05 29.05
C GLU A 62 -2.83 -8.55 30.11
N MET A 63 -3.14 -7.73 31.13
CA MET A 63 -4.17 -8.05 32.13
C MET A 63 -5.59 -8.10 31.53
N SER A 64 -5.87 -7.28 30.52
CA SER A 64 -7.19 -7.28 29.84
C SER A 64 -7.34 -8.36 28.77
N ARG A 65 -6.26 -9.06 28.39
CA ARG A 65 -6.34 -10.15 27.43
C ARG A 65 -7.04 -11.36 28.04
N PRO A 66 -8.11 -11.89 27.42
CA PRO A 66 -8.76 -13.09 27.93
C PRO A 66 -7.81 -14.29 27.86
N GLY A 67 -7.82 -15.11 28.90
CA GLY A 67 -7.09 -16.37 28.92
C GLY A 67 -7.58 -17.32 27.83
N ARG A 68 -6.66 -18.08 27.22
CA ARG A 68 -7.03 -19.12 26.24
C ARG A 68 -7.47 -20.38 26.98
N LYS A 69 -8.56 -20.98 26.52
CA LYS A 69 -9.01 -22.30 26.99
C LYS A 69 -8.19 -23.39 26.31
N CYS A 70 -7.70 -24.34 27.08
CA CYS A 70 -7.12 -25.57 26.54
C CYS A 70 -8.22 -26.41 25.88
N GLY A 71 -8.02 -26.82 24.62
CA GLY A 71 -8.99 -27.64 23.89
C GLY A 71 -9.16 -29.06 24.44
N LYS A 72 -8.20 -29.54 25.24
CA LYS A 72 -8.22 -30.90 25.81
C LYS A 72 -8.80 -30.96 27.22
N CYS A 73 -8.42 -30.03 28.11
CA CYS A 73 -8.86 -30.03 29.51
C CYS A 73 -9.85 -28.91 29.87
N GLY A 74 -10.13 -27.96 28.97
CA GLY A 74 -11.08 -26.87 29.19
C GLY A 74 -10.61 -25.77 30.14
N GLU A 75 -9.47 -25.94 30.80
CA GLU A 75 -8.89 -24.96 31.72
C GLU A 75 -8.46 -23.69 30.99
N VAL A 76 -8.65 -22.55 31.65
CA VAL A 76 -8.24 -21.23 31.14
C VAL A 76 -6.83 -20.92 31.64
N GLY A 77 -5.86 -20.85 30.72
CA GLY A 77 -4.50 -20.43 31.06
C GLY A 77 -4.43 -18.94 31.39
N ARG A 78 -3.70 -18.57 32.45
CA ARG A 78 -3.36 -17.16 32.72
C ARG A 78 -2.39 -16.66 31.64
N THR A 79 -2.76 -15.55 31.01
CA THR A 79 -1.89 -14.83 30.05
C THR A 79 -0.59 -14.43 30.76
N GLY A 80 0.56 -14.97 30.30
CA GLY A 80 1.90 -14.60 30.80
C GLY A 80 2.77 -15.73 31.34
N LYS A 81 2.26 -16.95 31.55
CA LYS A 81 3.11 -18.14 31.79
C LYS A 81 3.21 -18.97 30.51
N MET A 82 4.32 -18.81 29.80
CA MET A 82 4.82 -19.86 28.92
C MET A 82 5.22 -21.00 29.86
N VAL A 83 4.42 -22.06 29.92
CA VAL A 83 4.83 -23.30 30.59
C VAL A 83 5.86 -23.91 29.64
N LEU A 84 7.13 -23.76 29.99
CA LEU A 84 8.23 -24.57 29.44
C LEU A 84 8.13 -25.98 29.99
#